data_AF-A0A7W8DIL7-F1
#
_entry.id   AF-A0A7W8DIL7-F1
#
_cell.length_a   1.000
_cell.length_b   1.000
_cell.length_c   1.000
_cell.angle_alpha   90.00
_cell.angle_beta   90.00
_cell.angle_gamma   90.00
#
_symmetry.space_group_name_H-M   'P 1'
#
loop_
_entity.id
_entity.type
_entity.pdbx_description
1 polymer ?
#
loop_
_entity_poly.entity_id
_entity_poly.type
_entity_poly.pdbx_seq_one_letter_code
_entity_poly.pdbx_strand_id
1 'polypeptide(L)' 'MKSLLAPLLLTLAMTATVFAAWPINDECPVDHKASRPIYRVKTEEGFVSFCCTECMQKFAKSPNSYPVKKKDSPK' A
#
# COMPACT_ATOMS: atom_id res chain seq x y z
N MET A 1 -42.14 -18.55 -34.14
CA MET A 1 -41.77 -17.19 -33.68
C MET A 1 -42.28 -17.02 -32.25
N LYS A 2 -41.48 -16.38 -31.38
CA LYS A 2 -41.76 -16.04 -29.97
C LYS A 2 -41.67 -17.20 -28.96
N SER A 3 -40.47 -17.38 -28.42
CA SER A 3 -40.18 -17.27 -26.99
C SER A 3 -38.68 -17.43 -26.79
N LEU A 4 -37.93 -16.47 -27.34
CA LEU A 4 -36.64 -16.10 -26.78
C LEU A 4 -37.00 -15.07 -25.71
N LEU A 5 -36.72 -15.32 -24.44
CA LEU A 5 -36.40 -14.32 -23.40
C LEU A 5 -36.33 -14.98 -22.01
N ALA A 6 -35.14 -14.84 -21.41
CA ALA A 6 -34.81 -14.85 -19.97
C ALA A 6 -34.68 -16.20 -19.22
N PRO A 7 -33.70 -16.36 -18.30
CA PRO A 7 -32.90 -15.30 -17.67
C PRO A 7 -31.38 -15.44 -17.95
N LEU A 8 -30.83 -14.46 -18.67
CA LEU A 8 -29.43 -14.07 -18.59
C LEU A 8 -29.28 -13.11 -17.40
N LEU A 9 -29.52 -13.61 -16.19
CA LEU A 9 -29.30 -12.96 -14.90
C LEU A 9 -28.54 -14.03 -14.10
N LEU A 10 -27.37 -13.85 -13.51
CA LEU A 10 -26.79 -12.68 -12.89
C LEU A 10 -25.36 -13.08 -12.49
N THR A 11 -24.35 -12.85 -13.32
CA THR A 11 -22.95 -12.91 -12.85
C THR A 11 -22.25 -11.65 -13.31
N LEU A 12 -22.68 -10.53 -12.76
CA LEU A 12 -21.81 -9.36 -12.66
C LEU A 12 -20.70 -9.76 -11.68
N ALA A 13 -19.60 -10.30 -12.23
CA ALA A 13 -18.40 -10.61 -11.48
C ALA A 13 -17.97 -9.32 -10.77
N MET A 14 -18.08 -9.31 -9.44
CA MET A 14 -17.61 -8.22 -8.61
C MET A 14 -16.08 -8.19 -8.77
N THR A 15 -15.58 -7.32 -9.63
CA THR A 15 -14.15 -7.02 -9.70
C THR A 15 -13.80 -6.23 -8.44
N ALA A 16 -13.41 -6.95 -7.39
CA ALA A 16 -12.83 -6.34 -6.20
C ALA A 16 -11.53 -5.64 -6.64
N THR A 17 -11.60 -4.33 -6.81
CA THR A 17 -10.42 -3.49 -7.06
C THR A 17 -9.63 -3.44 -5.76
N VAL A 18 -8.50 -4.15 -5.73
CA VAL A 18 -7.57 -4.09 -4.60
C VAL A 18 -6.86 -2.74 -4.67
N PHE A 19 -7.40 -1.74 -4.00
CA PHE A 19 -6.70 -0.47 -3.81
C PHE A 19 -5.46 -0.73 -2.94
N ALA A 20 -4.28 -0.40 -3.47
CA ALA A 20 -3.04 -0.50 -2.71
C ALA A 20 -3.08 0.51 -1.55
N ALA A 21 -2.95 0.01 -0.31
CA ALA A 21 -2.94 0.87 0.87
C ALA A 21 -1.81 1.92 0.81
N TRP A 22 -2.08 3.13 1.31
CA TRP A 22 -1.10 4.20 1.42
C TRP A 22 -0.07 3.91 2.53
N PRO A 23 1.15 4.47 2.42
CA PRO A 23 2.13 4.35 3.49
C PRO A 23 1.68 5.03 4.78
N ILE A 24 2.10 4.44 5.90
CA ILE A 24 1.73 4.85 7.26
C ILE A 24 2.56 6.03 7.79
N ASN A 25 3.59 6.46 7.05
CA ASN A 25 4.51 7.52 7.45
C ASN A 25 4.65 8.57 6.35
N ASP A 26 4.89 9.82 6.75
CA ASP A 26 5.19 10.92 5.83
C ASP A 26 6.71 11.12 5.67
N GLU A 27 7.48 10.89 6.72
CA GLU A 27 8.94 11.03 6.75
C GLU A 27 9.66 9.67 6.68
N CYS A 28 10.79 9.64 5.99
CA CYS A 28 11.65 8.47 5.88
C CYS A 28 12.23 8.08 7.25
N PRO A 29 12.06 6.84 7.72
CA PRO A 29 12.58 6.39 9.02
C PRO A 29 14.11 6.34 9.12
N VAL A 30 14.81 6.39 7.98
CA VAL A 30 16.27 6.22 7.91
C VAL A 30 17.02 7.56 7.90
N ASP A 31 16.51 8.56 7.20
CA ASP A 31 17.19 9.85 7.00
C ASP A 31 16.30 11.08 7.27
N HIS A 32 15.06 10.87 7.71
CA HIS A 32 14.09 11.89 8.10
C HIS A 32 13.72 12.90 7.01
N LYS A 33 14.00 12.59 5.73
CA LYS A 33 13.49 13.37 4.59
C LYS A 33 12.04 12.99 4.27
N ALA A 34 11.37 13.82 3.48
CA ALA A 34 10.05 13.47 2.93
C ALA A 34 10.10 12.11 2.21
N SER A 35 9.18 11.22 2.56
CA SER A 35 9.11 9.89 1.96
C SER A 35 8.47 9.94 0.58
N ARG A 36 8.78 8.95 -0.26
CA ARG A 36 8.21 8.78 -1.60
C ARG A 36 7.53 7.41 -1.66
N PRO A 37 6.20 7.33 -1.92
CA PRO A 37 5.46 6.06 -1.91
C PRO A 37 5.99 4.99 -2.87
N ILE A 38 6.76 5.37 -3.89
CA ILE A 38 7.39 4.44 -4.83
C ILE A 38 8.47 3.57 -4.19
N TYR A 39 9.12 4.06 -3.12
CA TYR A 39 10.09 3.28 -2.33
C TYR A 39 9.37 2.88 -1.05
N ARG A 40 8.78 1.69 -1.03
CA ARG A 40 8.01 1.21 0.12
C ARG A 40 8.19 -0.27 0.37
N VAL A 41 8.04 -0.66 1.64
CA VAL A 41 8.02 -2.06 2.09
C VAL A 41 6.70 -2.32 2.80
N LYS A 42 6.10 -3.49 2.58
CA LYS A 42 4.93 -3.93 3.35
C LYS A 42 5.41 -4.54 4.67
N THR A 43 4.92 -4.01 5.79
CA THR A 43 5.12 -4.54 7.14
C THR A 43 3.78 -5.03 7.72
N GLU A 44 3.80 -5.66 8.89
CA GLU A 44 2.57 -6.02 9.62
C GLU A 44 1.71 -4.80 9.96
N GLU A 45 2.35 -3.65 10.18
CA GLU A 45 1.69 -2.39 10.55
C GLU A 45 1.18 -1.58 9.34
N GLY A 46 1.54 -2.00 8.12
CA GLY A 46 1.19 -1.33 6.87
C GLY A 46 2.40 -1.06 5.97
N PHE A 47 2.19 -0.27 4.91
CA PHE A 47 3.30 0.14 4.04
C PHE A 47 4.14 1.21 4.72
N VAL A 48 5.46 1.03 4.74
CA VAL A 48 6.42 2.06 5.17
C VAL A 48 7.11 2.60 3.94
N SER A 49 7.11 3.92 3.74
CA SER A 49 7.77 4.59 2.59
C SER A 49 9.08 5.25 2.96
N PHE A 50 9.96 5.40 1.97
CA PHE A 50 11.31 5.90 2.09
C PHE A 50 11.58 7.01 1.07
N CYS A 51 12.54 7.88 1.34
CA CYS A 51 12.94 8.94 0.40
C CYS A 51 13.67 8.39 -0.84
N CYS A 52 14.31 7.22 -0.74
CA CYS A 52 15.12 6.60 -1.79
C CYS A 52 15.23 5.07 -1.62
N THR A 53 15.72 4.39 -2.66
CA THR A 53 15.97 2.94 -2.67
C THR A 53 16.99 2.49 -1.62
N GLU A 54 18.04 3.29 -1.36
CA GLU A 54 19.08 2.91 -0.39
C GLU A 54 18.53 2.86 1.04
N CYS A 55 17.70 3.84 1.42
CA CYS A 55 17.02 3.84 2.72
C CYS A 55 16.07 2.65 2.84
N MET A 56 15.31 2.34 1.78
CA MET A 56 14.45 1.14 1.74
C MET A 56 15.26 -0.15 1.97
N GLN A 57 16.43 -0.28 1.33
CA GLN A 57 17.30 -1.44 1.48
C GLN A 57 17.94 -1.53 2.87
N LYS A 58 18.36 -0.39 3.45
CA LYS A 58 18.87 -0.33 4.84
C LYS A 58 17.81 -0.75 5.84
N PHE A 59 16.58 -0.25 5.68
CA PHE A 59 15.45 -0.65 6.50
C PHE A 59 15.14 -2.14 6.37
N ALA A 60 15.09 -2.69 5.15
CA ALA A 60 14.80 -4.11 4.93
C ALA A 60 15.82 -5.06 5.59
N LYS A 61 17.09 -4.64 5.75
CA LYS A 61 18.13 -5.41 6.44
C LYS A 61 18.01 -5.38 7.97
N SER A 62 17.49 -4.29 8.54
CA SER A 62 17.45 -4.08 9.99
C SER A 62 16.26 -3.20 10.38
N PRO A 63 15.02 -3.68 10.21
CA PRO A 63 13.82 -2.85 10.39
C PRO A 63 13.68 -2.32 11.82
N ASN A 64 14.06 -3.13 12.81
CA ASN A 64 14.03 -2.77 14.24
C ASN A 64 14.98 -1.62 14.61
N SER A 65 15.93 -1.27 13.73
CA SER A 65 16.87 -0.16 13.95
C SER A 65 16.29 1.20 13.56
N TYR A 66 15.11 1.24 12.91
CA TYR A 66 14.53 2.45 12.35
C TYR A 66 13.09 2.66 12.86
N PRO A 67 12.90 3.49 13.89
CA PRO A 67 11.56 3.77 14.39
C PRO A 67 10.72 4.48 13.33
N VAL A 68 9.55 3.91 13.01
CA VAL A 68 8.62 4.49 12.04
C VAL A 68 7.65 5.42 12.75
N LYS A 69 7.76 6.73 12.48
CA LYS A 69 6.75 7.69 12.93
C LYS A 69 5.51 7.57 12.06
N LYS A 70 4.44 7.01 12.63
CA LYS A 70 3.14 6.91 11.96
C LYS A 70 2.49 8.28 11.88
N LYS A 71 1.77 8.54 10.79
CA LYS A 71 0.88 9.69 10.66
C LYS A 71 -0.45 9.40 11.37
N ASP A 72 -1.06 10.43 11.95
CA ASP A 72 -2.24 10.31 12.82
C ASP A 72 -3.49 9.77 12.10
N SER A 73 -3.47 9.65 10.76
CA SER A 73 -4.53 9.01 9.99
C SER A 73 -4.00 8.44 8.65
N PRO A 74 -4.17 7.14 8.37
CA PRO A 74 -3.90 6.59 7.04
C PRO A 74 -4.88 7.20 6.03
N LYS A 75 -4.36 8.12 5.22
CA LYS A 75 -5.08 8.80 4.13
C LYS A 75 -5.32 7.86 2.95
#